data_AF-A0A2T0TV64-F1
#
_entry.id   AF-A0A2T0TV64-F1
#
_cell.length_a   1.000
_cell.length_b   1.000
_cell.length_c   1.000
_cell.angle_alpha   90.00
_cell.angle_beta   90.00
_cell.angle_gamma   90.00
#
_symmetry.space_group_name_H-M   'P 1'
#
loop_
_entity.id
_entity.type
_entity.pdbx_description
1 polymer ?
#
loop_
_entity_poly.entity_id
_entity_poly.type
_entity_poly.pdbx_seq_one_letter_code
_entity_poly.pdbx_strand_id
1 'polypeptide(L)'
;MTALQRVPAPGAEDERRAEWSLVLDEMEGEVIDAERSIRGNRAEEIAAWGRRMEDWVPPSALGPLPMDLRERAARLLQHQLAVAEELVERITQSQRQRDLAARMAYRPRPVAAFVDRAL
;
A
#
# COMPACT_ATOMS: atom_id res chain seq x y z
N MET A 1 45.84 -9.66 -4.53
CA MET A 1 45.37 -8.46 -5.26
C MET A 1 44.21 -7.87 -4.48
N THR A 2 44.52 -7.07 -3.46
CA THR A 2 43.55 -6.52 -2.51
C THR A 2 42.90 -5.29 -3.10
N ALA A 3 41.58 -5.32 -3.29
CA ALA A 3 40.82 -4.16 -3.72
C ALA A 3 40.85 -3.10 -2.61
N LEU A 4 41.42 -1.93 -2.93
CA LEU A 4 41.35 -0.73 -2.09
C LEU A 4 39.89 -0.29 -2.02
N GLN A 5 39.21 -0.64 -0.94
CA GLN A 5 37.90 -0.08 -0.61
C GLN A 5 38.12 1.41 -0.30
N ARG A 6 37.78 2.26 -1.27
CA ARG A 6 37.86 3.72 -1.12
C ARG A 6 36.87 4.13 -0.03
N VAL A 7 37.40 4.43 1.15
CA VAL A 7 36.62 4.98 2.27
C VAL A 7 36.05 6.32 1.80
N PRO A 8 34.73 6.51 1.82
CA PRO A 8 34.12 7.79 1.47
C PRO A 8 34.59 8.87 2.45
N ALA A 9 34.73 10.11 1.99
CA ALA A 9 35.00 11.22 2.88
C ALA A 9 33.85 11.33 3.91
N PRO A 10 34.13 11.62 5.19
CA PRO A 10 33.13 11.54 6.27
C PRO A 10 31.86 12.37 5.96
N GLY A 11 32.01 13.57 5.36
CA GLY A 11 30.85 14.39 4.98
C GLY A 11 29.94 13.78 3.91
N ALA A 12 30.47 12.94 3.01
CA ALA A 12 29.68 12.28 1.98
C ALA A 12 28.89 11.06 2.50
N GLU A 13 29.31 10.49 3.64
CA GLU A 13 28.55 9.44 4.32
C GLU A 13 27.41 10.03 5.15
N ASP A 14 27.66 11.15 5.83
CA ASP A 14 26.64 11.88 6.58
C ASP A 14 25.54 12.44 5.67
N GLU A 15 25.91 13.02 4.52
CA GLU A 15 24.96 13.50 3.50
C GLU A 15 24.09 12.36 2.97
N ARG A 16 24.70 11.23 2.60
CA ARG A 16 23.97 10.04 2.14
C ARG A 16 23.04 9.48 3.22
N ARG A 17 23.47 9.49 4.48
CA ARG A 17 22.63 9.06 5.61
C ARG A 17 21.43 9.98 5.78
N ALA A 18 21.62 11.29 5.61
CA ALA A 18 20.53 12.26 5.65
C ALA A 18 19.53 12.03 4.49
N GLU A 19 20.03 11.80 3.28
CA GLU A 19 19.19 11.47 2.12
C GLU A 19 18.38 10.19 2.33
N TRP A 20 19.02 9.10 2.80
CA TRP A 20 18.31 7.86 3.13
C TRP A 20 17.28 8.05 4.23
N SER A 21 17.59 8.86 5.25
CA SER A 21 16.65 9.14 6.32
C SER A 21 15.41 9.86 5.80
N LEU A 22 15.60 10.86 4.93
CA LEU A 22 14.49 11.60 4.30
C LEU A 22 13.58 10.68 3.48
N VAL A 23 14.17 9.80 2.67
CA VAL A 23 13.41 8.83 1.86
C VAL A 23 12.65 7.85 2.74
N LEU A 24 13.25 7.36 3.82
CA LEU A 24 12.56 6.47 4.76
C LEU A 24 11.43 7.20 5.50
N ASP A 25 11.62 8.47 5.88
CA ASP A 25 10.57 9.30 6.49
C ASP A 25 9.37 9.47 5.53
N GLU A 26 9.64 9.75 4.25
CA GLU A 26 8.60 9.88 3.22
C GLU A 26 7.83 8.56 3.04
N MET A 27 8.54 7.45 2.87
CA MET A 27 7.94 6.13 2.73
C MET A 27 7.12 5.70 3.96
N GLU A 28 7.59 6.03 5.17
CA GLU A 28 6.82 5.82 6.40
C GLU A 28 5.52 6.65 6.40
N GLY A 29 5.59 7.90 5.95
CA GLY A 29 4.42 8.75 5.78
C GLY A 29 3.37 8.15 4.83
N GLU A 30 3.82 7.64 3.69
CA GLU A 30 2.92 7.01 2.70
C GLU A 30 2.20 5.78 3.28
N VAL A 31 2.91 4.95 4.05
CA VAL A 31 2.30 3.78 4.73
C VAL A 31 1.22 4.22 5.72
N ILE A 32 1.49 5.26 6.50
CA ILE A 32 0.52 5.80 7.46
C ILE A 32 -0.73 6.33 6.74
N ASP A 33 -0.57 6.98 5.59
CA ASP A 33 -1.70 7.49 4.80
C ASP A 33 -2.53 6.36 4.18
N ALA A 34 -1.89 5.28 3.74
CA ALA A 34 -2.58 4.07 3.31
C ALA A 34 -3.40 3.46 4.46
N GLU A 35 -2.81 3.31 5.64
CA GLU A 35 -3.53 2.82 6.82
C GLU A 35 -4.73 3.70 7.20
N ARG A 36 -4.59 5.04 7.14
CA ARG A 36 -5.70 5.97 7.39
C ARG A 36 -6.83 5.80 6.38
N SER A 37 -6.50 5.52 5.12
CA SER A 37 -7.49 5.26 4.06
C SER A 37 -8.29 3.98 4.37
N ILE A 38 -7.58 2.93 4.80
CA ILE A 38 -8.15 1.64 5.19
C ILE A 38 -9.04 1.77 6.44
N ARG A 39 -8.52 2.34 7.53
CA ARG A 39 -9.26 2.53 8.79
C ARG A 39 -10.51 3.40 8.60
N GLY A 40 -10.42 4.40 7.72
CA GLY A 40 -11.56 5.25 7.36
C GLY A 40 -12.59 4.59 6.44
N ASN A 41 -12.34 3.38 5.93
CA ASN A 41 -13.17 2.67 4.96
C ASN A 41 -13.52 3.52 3.72
N ARG A 42 -12.59 4.37 3.28
CA ARG A 42 -12.78 5.32 2.18
C ARG A 42 -12.52 4.60 0.85
N ALA A 43 -13.54 3.94 0.32
CA ALA A 43 -13.43 3.04 -0.83
C ALA A 43 -12.78 3.66 -2.09
N GLU A 44 -13.03 4.94 -2.36
CA GLU A 44 -12.41 5.64 -3.50
C GLU A 44 -10.91 5.90 -3.28
N GLU A 45 -10.52 6.28 -2.07
CA GLU A 45 -9.12 6.48 -1.70
C GLU A 45 -8.35 5.17 -1.71
N ILE A 46 -8.96 4.09 -1.17
CA ILE A 46 -8.41 2.73 -1.24
C ILE A 46 -8.19 2.30 -2.69
N ALA A 47 -9.13 2.59 -3.61
CA ALA A 47 -8.96 2.30 -5.03
C ALA A 47 -7.88 3.16 -5.70
N ALA A 48 -7.63 4.38 -5.22
CA ALA A 48 -6.57 5.24 -5.72
C ALA A 48 -5.17 4.70 -5.41
N TRP A 49 -5.00 4.01 -4.27
CA TRP A 49 -3.73 3.34 -3.92
C TRP A 49 -3.33 2.27 -4.95
N GLY A 50 -4.29 1.51 -5.49
CA GLY A 50 -4.01 0.53 -6.55
C GLY A 50 -3.37 1.17 -7.78
N ARG A 51 -3.86 2.35 -8.22
CA ARG A 51 -3.27 3.09 -9.34
C ARG A 51 -1.91 3.69 -8.99
N ARG A 52 -1.77 4.28 -7.80
CA ARG A 52 -0.49 4.87 -7.35
C ARG A 52 0.63 3.83 -7.32
N MET A 53 0.32 2.58 -6.97
CA MET A 53 1.29 1.48 -6.95
C MET A 53 1.80 1.11 -8.35
N GLU A 54 0.97 1.23 -9.39
CA GLU A 54 1.40 0.98 -10.79
C GLU A 54 2.44 2.00 -11.27
N ASP A 55 2.36 3.24 -10.78
CA ASP A 55 3.26 4.34 -11.13
C ASP A 55 4.49 4.45 -10.20
N TRP A 56 4.62 3.58 -9.20
CA TRP A 56 5.69 3.70 -8.20
C TRP A 56 7.06 3.34 -8.77
N VAL A 57 8.02 4.24 -8.58
CA VAL A 57 9.42 4.06 -9.00
C VAL A 57 10.33 4.09 -7.77
N PRO A 58 11.13 3.03 -7.53
CA PRO A 58 12.03 3.02 -6.39
C PRO A 58 13.16 4.05 -6.56
N PRO A 59 13.56 4.74 -5.47
CA PRO A 59 14.67 5.68 -5.53
C PRO A 59 15.99 4.94 -5.78
N SER A 60 16.65 5.26 -6.89
CA SER A 60 17.81 4.51 -7.42
C SER A 60 19.16 5.24 -7.25
N ALA A 61 19.15 6.53 -6.92
CA ALA A 61 20.35 7.37 -6.84
C ALA A 61 21.01 7.44 -5.44
N LEU A 62 20.47 6.75 -4.43
CA LEU A 62 20.86 6.92 -3.02
C LEU A 62 22.14 6.16 -2.59
N GLY A 63 22.72 5.36 -3.49
CA GLY A 63 23.86 4.48 -3.15
C GLY A 63 23.47 3.39 -2.14
N PRO A 64 24.43 2.78 -1.43
CA PRO A 64 24.13 1.70 -0.48
C PRO A 64 23.48 2.24 0.81
N LEU A 65 22.49 1.51 1.33
CA LEU A 65 21.83 1.81 2.61
C LEU A 65 22.85 1.76 3.78
N PRO A 66 22.98 2.85 4.57
CA PRO A 66 23.79 2.89 5.79
C PRO A 66 23.41 1.80 6.79
N MET A 67 24.40 1.23 7.48
CA MET A 67 24.19 0.07 8.35
C MET A 67 23.23 0.35 9.50
N ASP A 68 23.29 1.54 10.08
CA ASP A 68 22.43 2.00 11.18
C ASP A 68 20.96 2.15 10.76
N LEU A 69 20.69 2.36 9.46
CA LEU A 69 19.33 2.49 8.93
C LEU A 69 18.71 1.15 8.48
N ARG A 70 19.49 0.05 8.45
CA ARG A 70 19.02 -1.25 7.96
C ARG A 70 17.84 -1.80 8.73
N GLU A 71 17.90 -1.72 10.05
CA GLU A 71 16.84 -2.23 10.92
C GLU A 71 15.54 -1.43 10.74
N ARG A 72 15.66 -0.10 10.60
CA ARG A 72 14.53 0.79 10.30
C ARG A 72 13.89 0.43 8.96
N ALA A 73 14.70 0.34 7.91
CA ALA A 73 14.22 -0.02 6.57
C ALA A 73 13.57 -1.42 6.55
N ALA A 74 14.13 -2.38 7.28
CA ALA A 74 13.55 -3.72 7.38
C ALA A 74 12.18 -3.70 8.07
N ARG A 75 12.03 -2.96 9.18
CA ARG A 75 10.72 -2.79 9.85
C ARG A 75 9.70 -2.12 8.94
N LEU A 76 10.12 -1.05 8.24
CA LEU A 76 9.27 -0.36 7.29
C LEU A 76 8.79 -1.30 6.17
N LEU A 77 9.69 -2.10 5.59
CA LEU A 77 9.33 -3.06 4.56
C LEU A 77 8.31 -4.08 5.05
N GLN A 78 8.50 -4.62 6.26
CA GLN A 78 7.53 -5.56 6.84
C GLN A 78 6.16 -4.90 7.05
N HIS A 79 6.14 -3.64 7.49
CA HIS A 79 4.91 -2.88 7.66
C HIS A 79 4.23 -2.60 6.31
N GLN A 80 4.99 -2.20 5.29
CA GLN A 80 4.52 -2.02 3.93
C GLN A 80 3.84 -3.27 3.38
N LEU A 81 4.45 -4.45 3.57
CA LEU A 81 3.88 -5.73 3.13
C LEU A 81 2.55 -6.03 3.83
N ALA A 82 2.48 -5.84 5.15
CA ALA A 82 1.25 -6.06 5.91
C ALA A 82 0.11 -5.11 5.47
N VAL A 83 0.42 -3.83 5.23
CA VAL A 83 -0.56 -2.85 4.74
C VAL A 83 -0.98 -3.14 3.30
N ALA A 84 -0.05 -3.58 2.45
CA ALA A 84 -0.36 -3.97 1.08
C ALA A 84 -1.32 -5.17 1.03
N GLU A 85 -1.12 -6.18 1.90
CA GLU A 85 -2.04 -7.31 2.03
C GLU A 85 -3.45 -6.85 2.40
N GLU A 86 -3.59 -5.95 3.39
CA GLU A 86 -4.89 -5.42 3.77
C GLU A 86 -5.53 -4.58 2.65
N LEU A 87 -4.75 -3.74 1.96
CA LEU A 87 -5.24 -2.95 0.82
C LEU A 87 -5.83 -3.84 -0.27
N VAL A 88 -5.12 -4.91 -0.66
CA VAL A 88 -5.57 -5.85 -1.70
C VAL A 88 -6.88 -6.51 -1.30
N GLU A 89 -7.02 -6.94 -0.05
CA GLU A 89 -8.25 -7.55 0.45
C GLU A 89 -9.43 -6.56 0.37
N ARG A 90 -9.22 -5.31 0.80
CA ARG A 90 -10.27 -4.26 0.77
C ARG A 90 -10.69 -3.90 -0.65
N ILE A 91 -9.74 -3.76 -1.58
CA ILE A 91 -10.03 -3.49 -2.99
C ILE A 91 -10.88 -4.62 -3.57
N THR A 92 -10.49 -5.88 -3.32
CA THR A 92 -11.19 -7.06 -3.81
C THR A 92 -12.60 -7.18 -3.23
N GLN A 93 -12.76 -6.96 -1.92
CA GLN A 93 -14.07 -6.97 -1.26
C GLN A 93 -15.00 -5.89 -1.84
N SER A 94 -14.48 -4.69 -2.06
CA SER A 94 -15.23 -3.57 -2.64
C SER A 94 -15.72 -3.88 -4.07
N GLN A 95 -14.88 -4.49 -4.90
CA GLN A 95 -15.27 -4.91 -6.26
C GLN A 95 -16.39 -5.96 -6.23
N ARG A 96 -16.27 -7.00 -5.39
CA ARG A 96 -17.31 -8.04 -5.23
C ARG A 96 -18.66 -7.46 -4.80
N GLN A 97 -18.66 -6.46 -3.91
CA GLN A 97 -19.88 -5.78 -3.48
C GLN A 97 -20.54 -5.02 -4.64
N ARG A 98 -19.76 -4.31 -5.46
CA ARG A 98 -20.29 -3.60 -6.64
C ARG A 98 -20.88 -4.57 -7.66
N ASP A 99 -20.20 -5.68 -7.94
CA ASP A 99 -20.68 -6.71 -8.86
C ASP A 99 -22.00 -7.34 -8.40
N LEU A 100 -22.12 -7.63 -7.10
CA LEU A 100 -23.34 -8.15 -6.52
C LEU A 100 -24.49 -7.14 -6.64
N ALA A 101 -24.24 -5.87 -6.31
CA ALA A 101 -25.23 -4.80 -6.43
C ALA A 101 -25.70 -4.64 -7.88
N ALA A 102 -24.79 -4.68 -8.86
CA ALA A 102 -25.13 -4.62 -10.27
C ALA A 102 -26.02 -5.80 -10.71
N ARG A 103 -25.73 -7.02 -10.25
CA ARG A 103 -26.56 -8.21 -10.53
C ARG A 103 -27.95 -8.11 -9.90
N MET A 104 -28.05 -7.58 -8.67
CA MET A 104 -29.34 -7.36 -8.02
C MET A 104 -30.17 -6.30 -8.73
N ALA A 105 -29.55 -5.20 -9.17
CA ALA A 105 -30.22 -4.13 -9.91
C ALA A 105 -30.82 -4.61 -11.24
N TYR A 106 -30.20 -5.59 -11.90
CA TYR A 106 -30.67 -6.14 -13.18
C TYR A 106 -31.70 -7.29 -13.03
N ARG A 107 -32.03 -7.70 -11.80
CA ARG A 107 -33.02 -8.77 -11.58
C ARG A 107 -34.44 -8.20 -11.69
N PRO A 108 -35.35 -8.81 -12.47
CA PRO A 108 -36.74 -8.37 -12.52
C PRO A 108 -37.34 -8.39 -11.11
N ARG A 109 -38.02 -7.30 -10.74
CA ARG A 109 -38.63 -7.13 -9.41
C ARG A 109 -39.51 -8.35 -9.12
N PRO A 110 -39.34 -9.04 -7.98
CA PRO A 110 -40.16 -10.21 -7.68
C PRO A 110 -41.63 -9.81 -7.72
N VAL A 111 -42.38 -10.46 -8.62
CA VAL A 111 -43.83 -10.29 -8.73
C VAL A 111 -44.43 -10.97 -7.50
N ALA A 112 -45.27 -10.25 -6.75
CA ALA A 112 -45.95 -10.82 -5.60
C ALA A 112 -46.82 -12.01 -6.05
N ALA A 113 -46.48 -13.22 -5.60
CA ALA A 113 -47.28 -14.42 -5.80
C ALA A 113 -48.13 -14.65 -4.56
N PHE A 114 -49.45 -14.57 -4.70
CA PHE A 114 -50.38 -14.88 -3.62
C PHE A 114 -50.57 -16.40 -3.56
N VAL A 115 -50.32 -17.00 -2.39
CA VAL A 115 -50.56 -18.43 -2.15
C VAL A 115 -51.85 -18.53 -1.35
N ASP A 116 -52.94 -18.95 -2.00
CA ASP A 116 -54.16 -19.33 -1.30
C ASP A 116 -53.95 -20.70 -0.66
N ARG A 117 -54.01 -20.74 0.67
CA ARG A 117 -54.00 -21.99 1.44
C ARG A 117 -55.43 -22.25 1.89
N ALA A 118 -56.14 -23.09 1.14
CA ALA A 118 -57.41 -23.65 1.58
C ALA A 118 -57.19 -24.49 2.85
N LEU A 119 -58.00 -24.21 3.88
CA LEU A 119 -58.06 -24.90 5.17
C LEU A 119 -58.66 -26.31 5.03
#